data_AF-A0A2L1VLI6-F1
#
_entry.id   AF-A0A2L1VLI6-F1
#
_cell.length_a   1.000
_cell.length_b   1.000
_cell.length_c   1.000
_cell.angle_alpha   90.00
_cell.angle_beta   90.00
_cell.angle_gamma   90.00
#
_symmetry.space_group_name_H-M   'P 1'
#
loop_
_entity.id
_entity.type
_entity.pdbx_description
1 polymer ?
#
loop_
_entity_poly.entity_id
_entity_poly.type
_entity_poly.pdbx_seq_one_letter_code
_entity_poly.pdbx_strand_id
1 'polypeptide(L)'
;MNLISWIDLPNFGDERGGLVVAEASKNIPFKVNRIYYIFDAKPEIPRGFHAHKELQQVAFCIKGKCRMLMDNGIDKQEVWLDQANKGLMIPPFVWHEMHDFSEDCILLVLASEHYDESDYIRNYEDFLIAVNRPFIHPLSDVHSERIGQNTRVWQYSVILKDAIIGNGCNICAHTLIENDVLIGNNVTVKSGVYIWDGITLEDNVFIGPCVAFTNDKKPRSKQYPESFVKTIVERGASIGANATILPGIRIGRNALVGAGAVVTKDVPENAIVVGNPAIIKGYVK
;
A
#
# COMPACT_ATOMS: atom_id res chain seq x y z
N MET A 1 -4.41 12.07 -1.28
CA MET A 1 -4.83 12.70 0.00
C MET A 1 -3.99 13.96 0.18
N ASN A 2 -4.47 14.99 0.85
CA ASN A 2 -3.61 16.15 1.13
C ASN A 2 -2.62 15.75 2.24
N LEU A 3 -1.32 15.86 1.97
CA LEU A 3 -0.27 15.49 2.92
C LEU A 3 -0.13 16.55 4.02
N ILE A 4 -0.56 17.77 3.72
CA ILE A 4 -0.49 18.91 4.63
C ILE A 4 -1.79 19.00 5.43
N SER A 5 -1.63 18.88 6.75
CA SER A 5 -2.70 19.10 7.72
C SER A 5 -2.26 20.21 8.69
N TRP A 6 -3.08 21.25 8.78
CA TRP A 6 -2.81 22.42 9.61
C TRP A 6 -3.59 22.37 10.92
N ILE A 7 -2.95 22.81 11.99
CA ILE A 7 -3.55 23.11 13.28
C ILE A 7 -3.52 24.63 13.44
N ASP A 8 -4.68 25.26 13.26
CA ASP A 8 -4.83 26.69 13.50
C ASP A 8 -5.12 26.94 14.98
N LEU A 9 -4.25 27.72 15.62
CA LEU A 9 -4.42 28.18 16.99
C LEU A 9 -5.04 29.59 17.00
N PRO A 10 -5.93 29.88 17.96
CA PRO A 10 -6.42 31.23 18.15
C PRO A 10 -5.27 32.20 18.45
N ASN A 11 -5.30 33.36 17.81
CA ASN A 11 -4.39 34.46 18.11
C ASN A 11 -5.15 35.49 18.96
N PHE A 12 -4.76 35.64 20.22
CA PHE A 12 -5.32 36.59 21.18
C PHE A 12 -4.50 37.88 21.26
N GLY A 13 -3.75 38.21 20.21
CA GLY A 13 -2.92 39.40 20.17
C GLY A 13 -3.70 40.70 20.24
N ASP A 14 -3.11 41.69 20.89
CA ASP A 14 -3.60 43.06 20.99
C ASP A 14 -2.44 44.06 20.84
N GLU A 15 -2.64 45.33 21.19
CA GLU A 15 -1.60 46.37 21.11
C GLU A 15 -0.32 46.07 21.93
N ARG A 16 -0.36 45.10 22.85
CA ARG A 16 0.77 44.68 23.69
C ARG A 16 1.61 43.58 23.04
N GLY A 17 1.13 42.95 21.98
CA GLY A 17 1.81 41.87 21.26
C GLY A 17 0.92 40.67 20.95
N GLY A 18 1.48 39.68 20.29
CA GLY A 18 0.80 38.42 19.95
C GLY A 18 0.78 37.44 21.12
N LEU A 19 -0.36 36.78 21.33
CA LEU A 19 -0.51 35.68 22.29
C LEU A 19 -1.18 34.49 21.60
N VAL A 20 -0.48 33.37 21.53
CA VAL A 20 -0.99 32.10 20.98
C VAL A 20 -0.92 31.06 22.08
N VAL A 21 -1.99 30.27 22.23
CA VAL A 21 -2.08 29.22 23.26
C VAL A 21 -2.34 27.89 22.58
N ALA A 22 -1.46 26.91 22.85
CA ALA A 22 -1.62 25.53 22.42
C ALA A 22 -2.06 24.67 23.61
N GLU A 23 -3.33 24.30 23.66
CA GLU A 23 -3.87 23.42 24.70
C GLU A 23 -3.81 21.95 24.26
N ALA A 24 -3.09 21.13 25.01
CA ALA A 24 -3.01 19.68 24.80
C ALA A 24 -4.40 19.03 24.89
N SER A 25 -4.67 18.05 24.03
CA SER A 25 -5.96 17.34 23.97
C SER A 25 -7.18 18.24 23.73
N LYS A 26 -6.98 19.46 23.22
CA LYS A 26 -8.03 20.39 22.81
C LYS A 26 -7.74 20.94 21.42
N ASN A 27 -6.76 21.83 21.29
CA ASN A 27 -6.32 22.32 19.99
C ASN A 27 -5.26 21.39 19.39
N ILE A 28 -4.41 20.82 20.24
CA ILE A 28 -3.44 19.80 19.84
C ILE A 28 -4.12 18.43 19.98
N PRO A 29 -4.18 17.61 18.91
CA PRO A 29 -4.99 16.38 18.88
C PRO A 29 -4.40 15.21 19.67
N PHE A 30 -3.38 15.46 20.49
CA PHE A 30 -2.70 14.47 21.31
C PHE A 30 -2.24 15.06 22.64
N LYS A 31 -1.90 14.19 23.59
CA LYS A 31 -1.23 14.59 24.84
C LYS A 31 0.20 15.02 24.53
N VAL A 32 0.63 16.19 25.01
CA VAL A 32 2.01 16.66 24.81
C VAL A 32 2.90 16.10 25.92
N ASN A 33 3.75 15.12 25.56
CA ASN A 33 4.73 14.54 26.48
C ASN A 33 6.13 15.18 26.34
N ARG A 34 6.38 15.87 25.21
CA ARG A 34 7.66 16.54 24.96
C ARG A 34 7.46 17.81 24.14
N ILE A 35 8.26 18.82 24.48
CA ILE A 35 8.38 20.06 23.73
C ILE A 35 9.87 20.26 23.46
N TYR A 36 10.20 20.65 22.24
CA TYR A 36 11.54 21.06 21.87
C TYR A 36 11.47 22.18 20.83
N TYR A 37 12.56 22.91 20.67
CA TYR A 37 12.63 23.99 19.71
C TYR A 37 13.99 24.00 19.01
N ILE A 38 13.97 24.42 17.76
CA ILE A 38 15.13 24.61 16.91
C ILE A 38 15.31 26.12 16.74
N PHE A 39 16.52 26.61 17.00
CA PHE A 39 16.90 28.01 16.88
C PHE A 39 18.34 28.07 16.34
N ASP A 40 18.75 29.25 15.85
CA ASP A 40 20.06 29.47 15.21
C ASP A 40 20.35 28.44 14.09
N ALA A 41 19.30 28.07 13.34
CA ALA A 41 19.43 27.20 12.20
C ALA A 41 20.15 27.94 11.07
N LYS A 42 21.19 27.32 10.50
CA LYS A 42 21.90 27.91 9.36
C LYS A 42 21.01 27.80 8.11
N PRO A 43 20.74 28.89 7.36
CA PRO A 43 19.81 28.89 6.23
C PRO A 43 20.04 27.78 5.21
N GLU A 44 21.32 27.51 4.90
CA GLU A 44 21.76 26.55 3.87
C GLU A 44 21.94 25.11 4.39
N ILE A 45 21.76 24.86 5.69
CA ILE A 45 21.94 23.52 6.27
C ILE A 45 20.58 22.92 6.59
N PRO A 46 20.09 21.99 5.75
CA PRO A 46 18.83 21.32 6.02
C PRO A 46 18.95 20.41 7.24
N ARG A 47 17.81 20.15 7.87
CA ARG A 47 17.68 19.27 9.04
C ARG A 47 16.43 18.40 8.86
N GLY A 48 16.21 17.45 9.77
CA GLY A 48 15.15 16.45 9.62
C GLY A 48 15.75 15.16 9.10
N PHE A 49 15.29 14.67 7.95
CA PHE A 49 15.73 13.42 7.32
C PHE A 49 15.39 12.18 8.14
N HIS A 50 14.15 12.12 8.60
CA HIS A 50 13.63 10.93 9.28
C HIS A 50 12.10 10.90 9.22
N ALA A 51 11.57 9.72 9.50
CA ALA A 51 10.18 9.50 9.86
C ALA A 51 10.10 8.84 11.25
N HIS A 52 8.87 8.74 11.77
CA HIS A 52 8.57 8.10 13.05
C HIS A 52 7.57 6.95 12.86
N LYS A 53 7.62 5.90 13.69
CA LYS A 53 6.69 4.77 13.62
C LYS A 53 5.39 5.06 14.37
N GLU A 54 5.48 5.77 15.49
CA GLU A 54 4.36 6.04 16.41
C GLU A 54 4.23 7.52 16.78
N LEU A 55 5.32 8.30 16.79
CA LEU A 55 5.30 9.69 17.24
C LEU A 55 4.42 10.58 16.33
N GLN A 56 3.54 11.35 16.97
CA GLN A 56 2.80 12.46 16.38
C GLN A 56 3.42 13.78 16.81
N GLN A 57 3.51 14.73 15.88
CA GLN A 57 4.09 16.04 16.16
C GLN A 57 3.28 17.17 15.53
N VAL A 58 3.40 18.36 16.10
CA VAL A 58 2.97 19.60 15.45
C VAL A 58 4.11 20.61 15.52
N ALA A 59 4.52 21.13 14.37
CA ALA A 59 5.61 22.11 14.23
C ALA A 59 5.05 23.51 13.99
N PHE A 60 5.46 24.48 14.79
CA PHE A 60 5.08 25.89 14.72
C PHE A 60 6.32 26.76 14.51
N CYS A 61 6.35 27.56 13.44
CA CYS A 61 7.39 28.58 13.30
C CYS A 61 6.98 29.84 14.06
N ILE A 62 7.42 29.96 15.31
CA ILE A 62 6.99 31.04 16.22
C ILE A 62 7.72 32.36 15.95
N LYS A 63 8.82 32.33 15.19
CA LYS A 63 9.51 33.49 14.65
C LYS A 63 10.22 33.11 13.35
N GLY A 64 10.29 34.05 12.40
CA GLY A 64 10.95 33.83 11.13
C GLY A 64 10.15 32.95 10.19
N LYS A 65 10.84 32.13 9.38
CA LYS A 65 10.23 31.14 8.50
C LYS A 65 11.17 29.98 8.21
N CYS A 66 10.60 28.83 7.85
CA CYS A 66 11.32 27.72 7.22
C CYS A 66 10.40 26.99 6.24
N ARG A 67 10.99 26.28 5.28
CA ARG A 67 10.27 25.39 4.38
C ARG A 67 10.38 23.96 4.91
N MET A 68 9.28 23.21 4.84
CA MET A 68 9.21 21.84 5.30
C MET A 68 8.71 20.93 4.17
N LEU A 69 9.53 19.96 3.80
CA LEU A 69 9.15 18.85 2.93
C LEU A 69 8.45 17.78 3.78
N MET A 70 7.33 17.29 3.26
CA MET A 70 6.56 16.17 3.80
C MET A 70 6.49 15.10 2.72
N ASP A 71 6.69 13.84 3.09
CA ASP A 71 6.72 12.69 2.18
C ASP A 71 6.11 11.44 2.84
N ASN A 72 5.09 10.83 2.24
CA ASN A 72 4.47 9.58 2.72
C ASN A 72 4.95 8.32 1.96
N GLY A 73 5.98 8.45 1.12
CA GLY A 73 6.50 7.41 0.24
C GLY A 73 5.79 7.29 -1.10
N ILE A 74 4.70 8.04 -1.33
CA ILE A 74 3.93 8.09 -2.58
C ILE A 74 3.93 9.51 -3.15
N ASP A 75 3.53 10.47 -2.33
CA ASP A 75 3.41 11.88 -2.64
C ASP A 75 4.40 12.69 -1.79
N LYS A 76 4.97 13.74 -2.39
CA LYS A 76 5.80 14.73 -1.70
C LYS A 76 5.16 16.11 -1.80
N GLN A 77 5.15 16.85 -0.71
CA GLN A 77 4.64 18.21 -0.66
C GLN A 77 5.54 19.10 0.20
N GLU A 78 5.75 20.33 -0.23
CA GLU A 78 6.50 21.32 0.53
C GLU A 78 5.62 22.48 0.95
N VAL A 79 5.85 23.00 2.16
CA VAL A 79 5.11 24.14 2.69
C VAL A 79 6.02 25.10 3.44
N TRP A 80 5.66 26.38 3.42
CA TRP A 80 6.24 27.37 4.31
C TRP A 80 5.55 27.34 5.67
N LEU A 81 6.34 27.34 6.73
CA LEU A 81 5.90 27.67 8.08
C LEU A 81 6.40 29.07 8.38
N ASP A 82 5.50 30.06 8.36
CA ASP A 82 5.79 31.49 8.53
C ASP A 82 4.79 32.21 9.45
N GLN A 83 3.92 31.45 10.12
CA GLN A 83 2.86 31.96 11.00
C GLN A 83 2.92 31.28 12.35
N ALA A 84 3.10 32.08 13.41
CA ALA A 84 3.27 31.59 14.78
C ALA A 84 2.04 30.85 15.34
N ASN A 85 0.85 31.11 14.80
CA ASN A 85 -0.39 30.47 15.23
C ASN A 85 -0.84 29.32 14.31
N LYS A 86 -0.01 28.91 13.34
CA LYS A 86 -0.35 27.85 12.40
C LYS A 86 0.68 26.73 12.47
N GLY A 87 0.24 25.58 12.98
CA GLY A 87 1.09 24.41 13.19
C GLY A 87 0.94 23.40 12.08
N LEU A 88 2.05 22.88 11.55
CA LEU A 88 2.04 21.75 10.62
C LEU A 88 1.97 20.44 11.41
N MET A 89 0.93 19.65 11.18
CA MET A 89 0.82 18.30 11.73
C MET A 89 1.77 17.35 10.99
N ILE A 90 2.56 16.59 11.75
CA ILE A 90 3.48 15.57 11.25
C ILE A 90 3.03 14.24 11.87
N PRO A 91 2.28 13.41 11.14
CA PRO A 91 1.85 12.12 11.64
C PRO A 91 2.96 11.06 11.52
N PRO A 92 2.78 9.88 12.14
CA PRO A 92 3.66 8.73 11.93
C PRO A 92 3.75 8.35 10.45
N PHE A 93 4.85 7.72 10.07
CA PHE A 93 5.14 7.29 8.71
C PHE A 93 5.12 8.43 7.67
N VAL A 94 5.49 9.64 8.10
CA VAL A 94 5.79 10.75 7.20
C VAL A 94 7.25 11.17 7.38
N TRP A 95 8.01 11.01 6.31
CA TRP A 95 9.36 11.53 6.20
C TRP A 95 9.29 13.05 6.06
N HIS A 96 10.12 13.75 6.83
CA HIS A 96 10.12 15.20 6.79
C HIS A 96 11.53 15.79 6.82
N GLU A 97 11.66 16.92 6.13
CA GLU A 97 12.89 17.69 6.02
C GLU A 97 12.57 19.16 6.22
N MET A 98 13.49 19.91 6.81
CA MET A 98 13.35 21.33 7.08
C MET A 98 14.55 22.05 6.47
N HIS A 99 14.29 23.11 5.71
CA HIS A 99 15.30 23.85 4.96
C HIS A 99 14.88 25.31 4.77
N ASP A 100 15.75 26.12 4.15
CA ASP A 100 15.52 27.54 3.86
C ASP A 100 15.10 28.35 5.10
N PHE A 101 15.79 28.12 6.22
CA PHE A 101 15.54 28.85 7.47
C PHE A 101 15.90 30.33 7.31
N SER A 102 15.03 31.23 7.80
CA SER A 102 15.47 32.62 8.05
C SER A 102 16.43 32.67 9.24
N GLU A 103 17.30 33.69 9.28
CA GLU A 103 18.30 33.85 10.34
C GLU A 103 17.67 33.95 11.75
N ASP A 104 16.45 34.47 11.83
CA ASP A 104 15.69 34.63 13.07
C ASP A 104 14.70 33.48 13.34
N CYS A 105 14.80 32.38 12.58
CA CYS A 105 13.86 31.27 12.66
C CYS A 105 13.91 30.57 14.02
N ILE A 106 12.74 30.46 14.65
CA ILE A 106 12.51 29.62 15.83
C ILE A 106 11.35 28.67 15.50
N LEU A 107 11.66 27.38 15.41
CA LEU A 107 10.69 26.32 15.15
C LEU A 107 10.43 25.54 16.45
N LEU A 108 9.23 25.68 17.01
CA LEU A 108 8.75 24.95 18.17
C LEU A 108 8.03 23.67 17.73
N VAL A 109 8.31 22.54 18.37
CA VAL A 109 7.62 21.28 18.09
C VAL A 109 7.02 20.71 19.36
N LEU A 110 5.74 20.38 19.28
CA LEU A 110 5.00 19.62 20.29
C LEU A 110 4.97 18.14 19.86
N ALA A 111 5.28 17.22 20.76
CA ALA A 111 5.43 15.80 20.47
C ALA A 111 4.55 14.95 21.41
N SER A 112 3.89 13.94 20.85
CA SER A 112 3.03 13.02 21.60
C SER A 112 3.80 12.07 22.51
N GLU A 113 5.08 11.80 22.23
CA GLU A 113 5.93 10.87 22.98
C GLU A 113 7.25 11.50 23.46
N HIS A 114 7.84 10.89 24.49
CA HIS A 114 9.22 11.17 24.89
C HIS A 114 10.23 10.79 23.79
N TYR A 115 11.49 11.16 23.97
CA TYR A 115 12.52 10.74 23.02
C TYR A 115 12.75 9.23 23.13
N ASP A 116 12.61 8.53 22.02
CA ASP A 116 12.97 7.13 21.85
C ASP A 116 13.61 6.96 20.47
N GLU A 117 14.88 6.54 20.44
CA GLU A 117 15.60 6.33 19.19
C GLU A 117 15.02 5.15 18.38
N SER A 118 14.36 4.19 19.02
CA SER A 118 13.79 3.02 18.34
C SER A 118 12.59 3.35 17.46
N ASP A 119 11.96 4.51 17.69
CA ASP A 119 10.86 5.04 16.90
C ASP A 119 11.33 5.71 15.60
N TYR A 120 12.60 6.09 15.50
CA TYR A 120 13.15 6.78 14.33
C TYR A 120 13.37 5.82 13.15
N ILE A 121 13.07 6.32 11.95
CA ILE A 121 13.49 5.74 10.67
C ILE A 121 14.42 6.75 9.99
N ARG A 122 15.73 6.51 10.06
CA ARG A 122 16.77 7.45 9.59
C ARG A 122 17.28 7.19 8.18
N ASN A 123 17.04 6.00 7.65
CA ASN A 123 17.40 5.64 6.29
C ASN A 123 16.16 5.77 5.40
N TYR A 124 16.30 6.46 4.28
CA TYR A 124 15.18 6.73 3.38
C TYR A 124 14.67 5.47 2.66
N GLU A 125 15.55 4.50 2.35
CA GLU A 125 15.14 3.21 1.78
C GLU A 125 14.34 2.38 2.79
N ASP A 126 14.77 2.37 4.06
CA ASP A 126 14.01 1.72 5.15
C ASP A 126 12.63 2.37 5.35
N PHE A 127 12.54 3.69 5.21
CA PHE A 127 11.27 4.42 5.22
C PHE A 127 10.37 3.95 4.08
N LEU A 128 10.88 3.87 2.85
CA LEU A 128 10.11 3.38 1.71
C LEU A 128 9.64 1.94 1.92
N ILE A 129 10.47 1.07 2.48
CA ILE A 129 10.07 -0.31 2.81
C ILE A 129 8.94 -0.31 3.85
N ALA A 130 9.05 0.51 4.90
CA ALA A 130 8.09 0.54 5.99
C ALA A 130 6.70 1.05 5.55
N VAL A 131 6.65 2.12 4.74
CA VAL A 131 5.38 2.73 4.30
C VAL A 131 4.71 1.96 3.16
N ASN A 132 5.49 1.26 2.34
CA ASN A 132 4.98 0.43 1.26
C ASN A 132 4.79 -1.04 1.67
N ARG A 133 4.80 -1.37 2.96
CA ARG A 133 4.54 -2.74 3.44
C ARG A 133 3.16 -3.25 2.97
N PRO A 134 3.00 -4.55 2.71
CA PRO A 134 1.69 -5.08 2.34
C PRO A 134 0.67 -4.82 3.45
N PHE A 135 -0.54 -4.42 3.03
CA PHE A 135 -1.67 -4.34 3.92
C PHE A 135 -2.31 -5.72 4.03
N ILE A 136 -2.36 -6.28 5.25
CA ILE A 136 -3.02 -7.55 5.53
C ILE A 136 -4.20 -7.27 6.47
N HIS A 137 -5.42 -7.54 6.01
CA HIS A 137 -6.60 -7.30 6.81
C HIS A 137 -6.60 -8.21 8.06
N PRO A 138 -6.96 -7.71 9.27
CA PRO A 138 -6.92 -8.50 10.51
C PRO A 138 -7.80 -9.77 10.55
N LEU A 139 -8.75 -9.88 9.61
CA LEU A 139 -9.65 -11.04 9.46
C LEU A 139 -9.19 -12.01 8.36
N SER A 140 -7.99 -11.83 7.81
CA SER A 140 -7.38 -12.78 6.87
C SER A 140 -6.45 -13.74 7.62
N ASP A 141 -6.27 -14.93 7.07
CA ASP A 141 -5.37 -15.95 7.58
C ASP A 141 -4.18 -16.09 6.61
N VAL A 142 -3.08 -15.41 6.93
CA VAL A 142 -1.92 -15.27 6.02
C VAL A 142 -0.68 -15.81 6.71
N HIS A 143 -0.13 -16.89 6.14
CA HIS A 143 1.10 -17.53 6.62
C HIS A 143 2.31 -17.23 5.75
N SER A 144 2.12 -16.69 4.53
CA SER A 144 3.24 -16.33 3.66
C SER A 144 3.92 -15.05 4.11
N GLU A 145 5.25 -15.10 4.20
CA GLU A 145 6.12 -13.93 4.41
C GLU A 145 6.58 -13.32 3.07
N ARG A 146 6.20 -13.91 1.93
CA ARG A 146 6.64 -13.52 0.58
C ARG A 146 5.56 -12.76 -0.16
N ILE A 147 5.12 -11.66 0.44
CA ILE A 147 4.12 -10.74 -0.11
C ILE A 147 4.79 -9.39 -0.41
N GLY A 148 4.73 -8.99 -1.68
CA GLY A 148 5.36 -7.77 -2.17
C GLY A 148 4.76 -6.49 -1.60
N GLN A 149 5.51 -5.41 -1.74
CA GLN A 149 5.13 -4.06 -1.33
C GLN A 149 3.85 -3.60 -2.03
N ASN A 150 3.08 -2.74 -1.37
CA ASN A 150 1.82 -2.17 -1.86
C ASN A 150 0.74 -3.21 -2.21
N THR A 151 0.95 -4.49 -1.87
CA THR A 151 -0.07 -5.52 -1.99
C THR A 151 -1.08 -5.39 -0.87
N ARG A 152 -2.37 -5.56 -1.22
CA ARG A 152 -3.48 -5.50 -0.28
C ARG A 152 -4.17 -6.86 -0.24
N VAL A 153 -4.24 -7.45 0.95
CA VAL A 153 -4.98 -8.66 1.25
C VAL A 153 -6.18 -8.30 2.10
N TRP A 154 -7.38 -8.61 1.60
CA TRP A 154 -8.65 -8.28 2.23
C TRP A 154 -9.16 -9.41 3.14
N GLN A 155 -10.24 -9.14 3.89
CA GLN A 155 -10.80 -10.03 4.89
C GLN A 155 -11.12 -11.44 4.37
N TYR A 156 -10.97 -12.45 5.23
CA TYR A 156 -11.34 -13.84 4.94
C TYR A 156 -10.58 -14.48 3.76
N SER A 157 -9.46 -13.90 3.35
CA SER A 157 -8.50 -14.54 2.47
C SER A 157 -7.63 -15.50 3.28
N VAL A 158 -7.33 -16.65 2.70
CA VAL A 158 -6.41 -17.66 3.26
C VAL A 158 -5.21 -17.79 2.32
N ILE A 159 -4.00 -17.54 2.82
CA ILE A 159 -2.76 -17.60 2.03
C ILE A 159 -1.77 -18.52 2.75
N LEU A 160 -1.45 -19.64 2.12
CA LEU A 160 -0.54 -20.63 2.70
C LEU A 160 0.91 -20.15 2.67
N LYS A 161 1.74 -20.77 3.53
CA LYS A 161 3.10 -20.34 3.86
C LYS A 161 3.99 -20.15 2.63
N ASP A 162 3.88 -21.04 1.64
CA ASP A 162 4.83 -21.07 0.53
C ASP A 162 4.39 -20.29 -0.71
N ALA A 163 3.23 -19.65 -0.68
CA ALA A 163 2.77 -18.77 -1.75
C ALA A 163 3.72 -17.58 -1.97
N ILE A 164 3.92 -17.18 -3.23
CA ILE A 164 4.68 -15.98 -3.60
C ILE A 164 3.74 -14.98 -4.27
N ILE A 165 3.67 -13.76 -3.75
CA ILE A 165 2.84 -12.69 -4.30
C ILE A 165 3.70 -11.45 -4.53
N GLY A 166 3.69 -10.93 -5.76
CA GLY A 166 4.45 -9.74 -6.14
C GLY A 166 3.90 -8.43 -5.56
N ASN A 167 4.45 -7.32 -6.04
CA ASN A 167 4.11 -5.97 -5.59
C ASN A 167 2.79 -5.48 -6.18
N GLY A 168 2.10 -4.57 -5.48
CA GLY A 168 0.94 -3.85 -6.00
C GLY A 168 -0.28 -4.75 -6.29
N CYS A 169 -0.34 -5.94 -5.71
CA CYS A 169 -1.45 -6.87 -5.94
C CYS A 169 -2.68 -6.50 -5.11
N ASN A 170 -3.85 -6.92 -5.56
CA ASN A 170 -5.10 -6.75 -4.84
C ASN A 170 -5.81 -8.11 -4.70
N ILE A 171 -5.68 -8.71 -3.51
CA ILE A 171 -6.24 -10.01 -3.17
C ILE A 171 -7.53 -9.79 -2.38
N CYS A 172 -8.65 -9.78 -3.09
CA CYS A 172 -9.98 -9.50 -2.54
C CYS A 172 -10.45 -10.59 -1.57
N ALA A 173 -11.50 -10.28 -0.81
CA ALA A 173 -12.01 -11.13 0.26
C ALA A 173 -12.45 -12.52 -0.22
N HIS A 174 -12.42 -13.51 0.67
CA HIS A 174 -12.82 -14.90 0.36
C HIS A 174 -12.01 -15.52 -0.78
N THR A 175 -10.69 -15.39 -0.72
CA THR A 175 -9.76 -16.10 -1.62
C THR A 175 -9.01 -17.18 -0.86
N LEU A 176 -8.56 -18.22 -1.58
CA LEU A 176 -7.61 -19.21 -1.09
C LEU A 176 -6.42 -19.21 -2.05
N ILE A 177 -5.21 -19.17 -1.50
CA ILE A 177 -3.96 -19.26 -2.26
C ILE A 177 -3.10 -20.34 -1.60
N GLU A 178 -2.83 -21.42 -2.33
CA GLU A 178 -2.04 -22.56 -1.83
C GLU A 178 -0.52 -22.34 -1.93
N ASN A 179 0.27 -23.38 -1.66
CA ASN A 179 1.72 -23.29 -1.46
C ASN A 179 2.49 -23.16 -2.79
N ASP A 180 2.16 -23.98 -3.78
CA ASP A 180 2.76 -23.95 -5.12
C ASP A 180 2.02 -22.94 -6.02
N VAL A 181 2.01 -21.69 -5.58
CA VAL A 181 1.39 -20.58 -6.31
C VAL A 181 2.37 -19.42 -6.46
N LEU A 182 2.49 -18.93 -7.70
CA LEU A 182 3.23 -17.71 -8.02
C LEU A 182 2.28 -16.67 -8.61
N ILE A 183 2.20 -15.52 -7.96
CA ILE A 183 1.50 -14.34 -8.45
C ILE A 183 2.53 -13.24 -8.70
N GLY A 184 2.55 -12.71 -9.92
CA GLY A 184 3.39 -11.61 -10.33
C GLY A 184 2.98 -10.27 -9.70
N ASN A 185 3.36 -9.17 -10.34
CA ASN A 185 3.09 -7.81 -9.88
C ASN A 185 1.80 -7.27 -10.48
N ASN A 186 1.15 -6.34 -9.77
CA ASN A 186 -0.08 -5.65 -10.21
C ASN A 186 -1.23 -6.60 -10.58
N VAL A 187 -1.27 -7.78 -9.97
CA VAL A 187 -2.34 -8.76 -10.21
C VAL A 187 -3.55 -8.41 -9.34
N THR A 188 -4.74 -8.49 -9.94
CA THR A 188 -6.00 -8.39 -9.19
C THR A 188 -6.68 -9.74 -9.16
N VAL A 189 -6.92 -10.25 -7.94
CA VAL A 189 -7.72 -11.45 -7.70
C VAL A 189 -8.99 -11.02 -6.99
N LYS A 190 -10.13 -11.10 -7.68
CA LYS A 190 -11.43 -10.76 -7.11
C LYS A 190 -11.94 -11.85 -6.15
N SER A 191 -13.01 -11.53 -5.43
CA SER A 191 -13.55 -12.38 -4.37
C SER A 191 -14.08 -13.72 -4.87
N GLY A 192 -14.03 -14.74 -4.01
CA GLY A 192 -14.51 -16.09 -4.30
C GLY A 192 -13.61 -16.89 -5.25
N VAL A 193 -12.35 -16.49 -5.41
CA VAL A 193 -11.38 -17.17 -6.28
C VAL A 193 -10.45 -18.03 -5.43
N TYR A 194 -10.32 -19.30 -5.83
CA TYR A 194 -9.39 -20.24 -5.21
C TYR A 194 -8.27 -20.56 -6.20
N ILE A 195 -7.04 -20.30 -5.80
CA ILE A 195 -5.82 -20.52 -6.57
C ILE A 195 -5.09 -21.70 -5.95
N TRP A 196 -5.27 -22.85 -6.58
CA TRP A 196 -4.69 -24.12 -6.17
C TRP A 196 -3.21 -24.25 -6.53
N ASP A 197 -2.55 -25.24 -5.93
CA ASP A 197 -1.19 -25.65 -6.26
C ASP A 197 -1.02 -25.91 -7.77
N GLY A 198 0.09 -25.42 -8.32
CA GLY A 198 0.47 -25.51 -9.72
C GLY A 198 0.02 -24.33 -10.59
N ILE A 199 -0.59 -23.30 -10.01
CA ILE A 199 -1.08 -22.13 -10.76
C ILE A 199 -0.07 -20.97 -10.71
N THR A 200 0.20 -20.41 -11.88
CA THR A 200 1.01 -19.19 -12.03
C THR A 200 0.18 -18.09 -12.69
N LEU A 201 0.13 -16.93 -12.05
CA LEU A 201 -0.42 -15.69 -12.58
C LEU A 201 0.73 -14.72 -12.82
N GLU A 202 1.01 -14.35 -14.06
CA GLU A 202 2.04 -13.37 -14.38
C GLU A 202 1.59 -11.92 -14.10
N ASP A 203 2.47 -10.95 -14.34
CA ASP A 203 2.21 -9.54 -14.06
C ASP A 203 0.96 -8.99 -14.77
N ASN A 204 0.23 -8.08 -14.12
CA ASN A 204 -0.93 -7.37 -14.65
C ASN A 204 -2.11 -8.28 -15.05
N VAL A 205 -2.15 -9.51 -14.54
CA VAL A 205 -3.30 -10.40 -14.72
C VAL A 205 -4.51 -9.90 -13.93
N PHE A 206 -5.70 -10.04 -14.52
CA PHE A 206 -6.96 -9.79 -13.84
C PHE A 206 -7.80 -11.06 -13.74
N ILE A 207 -8.15 -11.47 -12.52
CA ILE A 207 -9.05 -12.58 -12.26
C ILE A 207 -10.38 -12.04 -11.71
N GLY A 208 -11.44 -12.20 -12.49
CA GLY A 208 -12.79 -11.80 -12.14
C GLY A 208 -13.38 -12.56 -10.95
N PRO A 209 -14.46 -12.06 -10.34
CA PRO A 209 -15.04 -12.68 -9.16
C PRO A 209 -15.56 -14.08 -9.49
N CYS A 210 -15.41 -15.00 -8.53
CA CYS A 210 -15.84 -16.39 -8.64
C CYS A 210 -15.26 -17.18 -9.82
N VAL A 211 -14.11 -16.77 -10.37
CA VAL A 211 -13.38 -17.62 -11.33
C VAL A 211 -12.95 -18.90 -10.64
N ALA A 212 -13.31 -20.03 -11.25
CA ALA A 212 -12.97 -21.36 -10.77
C ALA A 212 -11.76 -21.89 -11.51
N PHE A 213 -10.60 -21.92 -10.84
CA PHE A 213 -9.47 -22.70 -11.31
C PHE A 213 -9.63 -24.17 -10.89
N THR A 214 -8.98 -25.06 -11.65
CA THR A 214 -8.89 -26.49 -11.34
C THR A 214 -7.49 -26.99 -11.67
N ASN A 215 -7.01 -28.02 -10.96
CA ASN A 215 -5.66 -28.57 -11.11
C ASN A 215 -5.62 -30.11 -11.26
N ASP A 216 -6.74 -30.80 -11.05
CA ASP A 216 -6.90 -32.24 -11.29
C ASP A 216 -7.78 -32.51 -12.52
N LYS A 217 -7.25 -33.25 -13.50
CA LYS A 217 -7.95 -33.62 -14.74
C LYS A 217 -9.03 -34.68 -14.53
N LYS A 218 -8.94 -35.49 -13.47
CA LYS A 218 -9.83 -36.62 -13.20
C LYS A 218 -10.09 -36.74 -11.68
N PRO A 219 -10.66 -35.71 -11.04
CA PRO A 219 -10.81 -35.68 -9.60
C PRO A 219 -11.70 -36.83 -9.10
N ARG A 220 -11.19 -37.57 -8.12
CA ARG A 220 -11.94 -38.61 -7.39
C ARG A 220 -11.62 -38.51 -5.91
N SER A 221 -12.64 -38.70 -5.06
CA SER A 221 -12.47 -38.61 -3.61
C SER A 221 -11.39 -39.58 -3.11
N LYS A 222 -10.44 -39.07 -2.31
CA LYS A 222 -9.31 -39.81 -1.75
C LYS A 222 -8.35 -40.43 -2.79
N GLN A 223 -8.40 -39.93 -4.02
CA GLN A 223 -7.45 -40.28 -5.07
C GLN A 223 -6.78 -38.98 -5.52
N TYR A 224 -5.47 -38.94 -5.40
CA TYR A 224 -4.68 -37.75 -5.67
C TYR A 224 -3.68 -38.09 -6.77
N PRO A 225 -3.46 -37.18 -7.75
CA PRO A 225 -2.41 -37.37 -8.73
C PRO A 225 -1.03 -37.30 -8.04
N GLU A 226 -0.02 -37.94 -8.63
CA GLU A 226 1.37 -37.80 -8.15
C GLU A 226 1.88 -36.36 -8.26
N SER A 227 1.37 -35.61 -9.24
CA SER A 227 1.66 -34.19 -9.45
C SER A 227 0.47 -33.48 -10.07
N PHE A 228 0.21 -32.24 -9.65
CA PHE A 228 -0.79 -31.38 -10.29
C PHE A 228 -0.26 -30.80 -11.61
N VAL A 229 -1.16 -30.64 -12.58
CA VAL A 229 -0.80 -30.02 -13.86
C VAL A 229 -0.75 -28.50 -13.72
N LYS A 230 0.21 -27.87 -14.41
CA LYS A 230 0.44 -26.44 -14.27
C LYS A 230 -0.47 -25.63 -15.19
N THR A 231 -1.18 -24.68 -14.60
CA THR A 231 -1.98 -23.69 -15.33
C THR A 231 -1.26 -22.35 -15.27
N ILE A 232 -1.06 -21.71 -16.42
CA ILE A 232 -0.33 -20.44 -16.52
C ILE A 232 -1.25 -19.40 -17.14
N VAL A 233 -1.43 -18.28 -16.45
CA VAL A 233 -2.11 -17.09 -16.94
C VAL A 233 -1.06 -16.03 -17.20
N GLU A 234 -0.79 -15.75 -18.48
CA GLU A 234 0.28 -14.87 -18.88
C GLU A 234 -0.04 -13.39 -18.68
N ARG A 235 1.01 -12.57 -18.75
CA ARG A 235 0.99 -11.13 -18.51
C ARG A 235 -0.18 -10.44 -19.19
N GLY A 236 -0.91 -9.62 -18.43
CA GLY A 236 -2.01 -8.79 -18.95
C GLY A 236 -3.28 -9.55 -19.33
N ALA A 237 -3.32 -10.89 -19.22
CA ALA A 237 -4.54 -11.63 -19.50
C ALA A 237 -5.64 -11.32 -18.48
N SER A 238 -6.89 -11.34 -18.93
CA SER A 238 -8.06 -11.03 -18.13
C SER A 238 -9.09 -12.15 -18.21
N ILE A 239 -9.49 -12.65 -17.04
CA ILE A 239 -10.50 -13.70 -16.90
C ILE A 239 -11.78 -13.11 -16.34
N GLY A 240 -12.85 -13.14 -17.11
CA GLY A 240 -14.16 -12.63 -16.74
C GLY A 240 -14.79 -13.40 -15.57
N ALA A 241 -15.71 -12.74 -14.88
CA ALA A 241 -16.41 -13.28 -13.71
C ALA A 241 -17.00 -14.69 -13.97
N ASN A 242 -16.91 -15.57 -12.99
CA ASN A 242 -17.51 -16.90 -13.00
C ASN A 242 -17.05 -17.82 -14.16
N ALA A 243 -15.91 -17.52 -14.80
CA ALA A 243 -15.31 -18.43 -15.78
C ALA A 243 -14.67 -19.64 -15.06
N THR A 244 -14.64 -20.79 -15.74
CA THR A 244 -13.99 -22.01 -15.25
C THR A 244 -12.80 -22.34 -16.14
N ILE A 245 -11.62 -22.52 -15.53
CA ILE A 245 -10.37 -22.87 -16.23
C ILE A 245 -10.05 -24.33 -15.93
N LEU A 246 -10.06 -25.17 -16.96
CA LEU A 246 -9.68 -26.58 -16.82
C LEU A 246 -8.19 -26.73 -16.48
N PRO A 247 -7.76 -27.89 -15.96
CA PRO A 247 -6.39 -28.08 -15.50
C PRO A 247 -5.38 -28.13 -16.65
N GLY A 248 -4.24 -27.47 -16.45
CA GLY A 248 -3.10 -27.57 -17.37
C GLY A 248 -3.21 -26.67 -18.60
N ILE A 249 -3.98 -25.58 -18.48
CA ILE A 249 -4.27 -24.65 -19.57
C ILE A 249 -3.33 -23.45 -19.51
N ARG A 250 -2.88 -23.00 -20.68
CA ARG A 250 -2.17 -21.74 -20.86
C ARG A 250 -3.11 -20.67 -21.41
N ILE A 251 -3.23 -19.55 -20.71
CA ILE A 251 -3.96 -18.37 -21.16
C ILE A 251 -2.92 -17.33 -21.59
N GLY A 252 -2.84 -17.09 -22.89
CA GLY A 252 -1.80 -16.26 -23.51
C GLY A 252 -1.89 -14.78 -23.13
N ARG A 253 -0.79 -14.06 -23.33
CA ARG A 253 -0.66 -12.61 -23.05
C ARG A 253 -1.86 -11.81 -23.56
N ASN A 254 -2.35 -10.89 -22.73
CA ASN A 254 -3.48 -10.00 -23.03
C ASN A 254 -4.77 -10.71 -23.51
N ALA A 255 -4.88 -12.04 -23.37
CA ALA A 255 -6.09 -12.74 -23.76
C ALA A 255 -7.25 -12.34 -22.85
N LEU A 256 -8.47 -12.39 -23.40
CA LEU A 256 -9.69 -12.06 -22.69
C LEU A 256 -10.62 -13.27 -22.68
N VAL A 257 -10.82 -13.84 -21.49
CA VAL A 257 -11.82 -14.89 -21.26
C VAL A 257 -13.12 -14.20 -20.84
N GLY A 258 -14.19 -14.41 -21.60
CA GLY A 258 -15.51 -13.86 -21.27
C GLY A 258 -16.08 -14.43 -19.97
N ALA A 259 -16.95 -13.65 -19.33
CA ALA A 259 -17.64 -14.11 -18.13
C ALA A 259 -18.42 -15.41 -18.37
N GLY A 260 -18.37 -16.32 -17.39
CA GLY A 260 -19.06 -17.62 -17.46
C GLY A 260 -18.47 -18.62 -18.47
N ALA A 261 -17.36 -18.31 -19.14
CA ALA A 261 -16.76 -19.21 -20.11
C ALA A 261 -16.14 -20.45 -19.44
N VAL A 262 -16.16 -21.60 -20.13
CA VAL A 262 -15.48 -22.83 -19.68
C VAL A 262 -14.32 -23.11 -20.62
N VAL A 263 -13.12 -22.77 -20.17
CA VAL A 263 -11.89 -22.83 -20.97
C VAL A 263 -11.32 -24.24 -20.92
N THR A 264 -11.48 -24.97 -22.03
CA THR A 264 -11.06 -26.39 -22.14
C THR A 264 -9.76 -26.59 -22.93
N LYS A 265 -9.19 -25.51 -23.48
CA LYS A 265 -7.99 -25.53 -24.35
C LYS A 265 -7.21 -24.24 -24.13
N ASP A 266 -5.93 -24.27 -24.48
CA ASP A 266 -5.07 -23.09 -24.45
C ASP A 266 -5.68 -21.93 -25.25
N VAL A 267 -5.53 -20.72 -24.71
CA VAL A 267 -6.04 -19.49 -25.29
C VAL A 267 -4.85 -18.74 -25.90
N PRO A 268 -4.83 -18.49 -27.22
CA PRO A 268 -3.74 -17.74 -27.84
C PRO A 268 -3.60 -16.32 -27.28
N GLU A 269 -2.42 -15.74 -27.46
CA GLU A 269 -2.17 -14.32 -27.17
C GLU A 269 -3.20 -13.41 -27.87
N ASN A 270 -3.65 -12.37 -27.16
CA ASN A 270 -4.67 -11.42 -27.57
C ASN A 270 -6.04 -12.03 -27.91
N ALA A 271 -6.26 -13.35 -27.78
CA ALA A 271 -7.53 -13.96 -28.18
C ALA A 271 -8.65 -13.61 -27.20
N ILE A 272 -9.85 -13.40 -27.74
CA ILE A 272 -11.08 -13.25 -26.99
C ILE A 272 -11.85 -14.56 -27.08
N VAL A 273 -12.05 -15.26 -25.96
CA VAL A 273 -12.80 -16.53 -25.91
C VAL A 273 -14.05 -16.42 -25.06
N VAL A 274 -15.16 -17.03 -25.51
CA VAL A 274 -16.43 -17.06 -24.75
C VAL A 274 -17.16 -18.39 -24.91
N GLY A 275 -18.07 -18.70 -24.00
CA GLY A 275 -18.98 -19.85 -24.09
C GLY A 275 -18.53 -21.09 -23.32
N ASN A 276 -19.32 -22.15 -23.42
CA ASN A 276 -19.08 -23.45 -22.80
C ASN A 276 -19.29 -24.57 -23.85
N PRO A 277 -18.23 -25.18 -24.40
CA PRO A 277 -16.82 -24.83 -24.19
C PRO A 277 -16.47 -23.46 -24.79
N ALA A 278 -15.43 -22.83 -24.26
CA ALA A 278 -14.97 -21.53 -24.74
C ALA A 278 -14.42 -21.64 -26.16
N ILE A 279 -14.86 -20.74 -27.05
CA ILE A 279 -14.40 -20.62 -28.43
C ILE A 279 -13.90 -19.21 -28.71
N ILE A 280 -12.91 -19.09 -29.59
CA ILE A 280 -12.39 -17.81 -30.05
C ILE A 280 -13.51 -17.05 -30.79
N LYS A 281 -13.78 -15.82 -30.36
CA LYS A 281 -14.70 -14.88 -31.02
C LYS A 281 -13.99 -13.75 -31.75
N GLY A 282 -12.73 -13.51 -31.43
CA GLY A 282 -11.94 -12.45 -32.03
C GLY A 282 -10.62 -12.29 -31.27
N TYR A 283 -9.95 -11.16 -31.51
CA TYR A 283 -8.72 -10.78 -30.84
C TYR A 283 -8.85 -9.33 -30.36
N VAL A 284 -8.19 -9.02 -29.24
CA VAL A 284 -8.03 -7.66 -28.72
C VAL A 284 -7.25 -6.85 -29.76
N LYS A 285 -7.68 -5.61 -29.99
CA LYS A 285 -7.04 -4.67 -30.92
C LYS A 285 -5.91 -3.91 -30.24
#